data_AF-A0ABD2PWT8-F1
#
_entry.id   AF-A0ABD2PWT8-F1
#
_cell.length_a   1.000
_cell.length_b   1.000
_cell.length_c   1.000
_cell.angle_alpha   90.00
_cell.angle_beta   90.00
_cell.angle_gamma   90.00
#
_symmetry.space_group_name_H-M   'P 1'
#
loop_
_entity.id
_entity.type
_entity.pdbx_description
1 polymer ?
#
loop_
_entity_poly.entity_id
_entity_poly.type
_entity_poly.pdbx_seq_one_letter_code
_entity_poly.pdbx_strand_id
1 'polypeptide(L)'
;MPKANSRLEILQIRKLLNSLLKEDVEQIKKMLFHGLPYLIDLGEPEKGVTPLIHCVQHDHLKTLKALLKLGARVNEADNDGATPIMHAAKLGNLKAFRILQDFNANTNILDNHCRTVLFYCASASESHAECLKLALESKVDVDIQDVSGCTALNAACQSAQFNEKICKLLLLANANPNIPSNAGRTPLMEACKSGSGKVVAMLARRGADLEAKDGFGRTAIFDAASGGFVDTLVALSAFGASFDVYDKKENSPMHLAAKGNPLSCRFLGQRGCNAKAKNADGDLPKTVATDEGFRECLKEVKKAEKLFGKVVKNAEPWALRLYDFMVTHNDELADRIKNAAQEEAVYRQRQTIEAELAAKALEEGQAGDTSTMMGSARNA
;
A
#
# COMPACT_ATOMS: atom_id res chain seq x y z
N MET A 1 6.88 13.25 -30.21
CA MET A 1 6.34 14.43 -29.51
C MET A 1 6.67 15.68 -30.30
N PRO A 2 5.68 16.47 -30.69
CA PRO A 2 5.91 17.76 -31.32
C PRO A 2 6.46 18.74 -30.27
N LYS A 3 7.75 19.06 -30.37
CA LYS A 3 8.41 20.09 -29.54
C LYS A 3 8.55 21.37 -30.34
N ALA A 4 8.37 22.50 -29.67
CA ALA A 4 8.62 23.81 -30.26
C ALA A 4 10.12 23.97 -30.57
N ASN A 5 10.47 24.02 -31.86
CA ASN A 5 11.85 24.14 -32.33
C ASN A 5 12.12 25.51 -32.97
N SER A 6 11.12 26.12 -33.60
CA SER A 6 11.28 27.45 -34.21
C SER A 6 11.09 28.58 -33.19
N ARG A 7 11.76 29.72 -33.40
CA ARG A 7 11.62 30.90 -32.52
C ARG A 7 10.17 31.35 -32.39
N LEU A 8 9.39 31.25 -33.47
CA LEU A 8 7.98 31.64 -33.48
C LEU A 8 7.12 30.65 -32.68
N GLU A 9 7.33 29.36 -32.85
CA GLU A 9 6.69 28.31 -32.04
C GLU A 9 6.97 28.52 -30.55
N ILE A 10 8.23 28.74 -30.18
CA ILE A 10 8.65 28.92 -28.78
C ILE A 10 7.96 30.15 -28.16
N LEU A 11 7.86 31.26 -28.90
CA LEU A 11 7.18 32.46 -28.42
C LEU A 11 5.67 32.25 -28.29
N GLN A 12 5.04 31.57 -29.25
CA GLN A 12 3.60 31.32 -29.22
C GLN A 12 3.22 30.34 -28.10
N ILE A 13 3.98 29.25 -27.89
CA ILE A 13 3.70 28.30 -26.82
C ILE A 13 3.90 28.94 -25.45
N ARG A 14 4.99 29.69 -25.24
CA ARG A 14 5.21 30.42 -23.98
C ARG A 14 4.11 31.45 -23.71
N LYS A 15 3.64 32.12 -24.75
CA LYS A 15 2.49 33.03 -24.63
C LYS A 15 1.21 32.27 -24.27
N LEU A 16 0.96 31.12 -24.89
CA LEU A 16 -0.18 30.26 -24.57
C LEU A 16 -0.15 29.77 -23.13
N LEU A 17 0.99 29.25 -22.65
CA LEU A 17 1.15 28.80 -21.27
C LEU A 17 0.94 29.96 -20.29
N ASN A 18 1.45 31.17 -20.58
CA ASN A 18 1.21 32.34 -19.74
C ASN A 18 -0.26 32.80 -19.75
N SER A 19 -0.95 32.72 -20.90
CA SER A 19 -2.39 32.97 -20.97
C SER A 19 -3.19 31.92 -20.19
N LEU A 20 -2.75 30.66 -20.19
CA LEU A 20 -3.33 29.58 -19.39
C LEU A 20 -3.13 29.80 -17.90
N LEU A 21 -1.96 30.30 -17.46
CA LEU A 21 -1.71 30.70 -16.07
C LEU A 21 -2.67 31.80 -15.60
N LYS A 22 -2.99 32.75 -16.48
CA LYS A 22 -3.87 33.88 -16.19
C LYS A 22 -5.37 33.58 -16.39
N GLU A 23 -5.71 32.36 -16.83
CA GLU A 23 -7.07 31.96 -17.24
C GLU A 23 -7.72 32.89 -18.27
N ASP A 24 -6.95 33.55 -19.15
CA ASP A 24 -7.49 34.44 -20.18
C ASP A 24 -8.08 33.64 -21.35
N VAL A 25 -9.34 33.23 -21.19
CA VAL A 25 -10.07 32.38 -22.14
C VAL A 25 -10.16 33.01 -23.53
N GLU A 26 -10.30 34.34 -23.62
CA GLU A 26 -10.41 35.05 -24.90
C GLU A 26 -9.07 35.03 -25.64
N GLN A 27 -7.96 35.25 -24.93
CA GLN A 27 -6.64 35.14 -25.54
C GLN A 27 -6.30 33.70 -25.95
N ILE A 28 -6.67 32.70 -25.14
CA ILE A 28 -6.48 31.28 -25.47
C ILE A 28 -7.24 30.94 -26.75
N LYS A 29 -8.53 31.28 -26.84
CA LYS A 29 -9.33 31.05 -28.05
C LYS A 29 -8.72 31.73 -29.28
N LYS A 30 -8.33 33.01 -29.17
CA LYS A 30 -7.70 33.74 -30.28
C LYS A 30 -6.44 33.05 -30.78
N MET A 31 -5.59 32.56 -29.87
CA MET A 31 -4.36 31.87 -30.26
C MET A 31 -4.60 30.47 -30.82
N LEU A 32 -5.65 29.78 -30.39
CA LEU A 32 -6.01 28.47 -30.96
C LEU A 32 -6.70 28.58 -32.33
N PHE A 33 -7.54 29.60 -32.56
CA PHE A 33 -8.24 29.78 -33.84
C PHE A 33 -7.42 30.52 -34.91
N HIS A 34 -6.60 31.49 -34.51
CA HIS A 34 -5.83 32.32 -35.45
C HIS A 34 -4.31 32.10 -35.38
N GLY A 35 -3.83 31.32 -34.41
CA GLY A 35 -2.42 30.98 -34.26
C GLY A 35 -2.04 29.71 -35.04
N LEU A 36 -0.94 29.06 -34.61
CA LEU A 36 -0.49 27.82 -35.22
C LEU A 36 -1.50 26.69 -34.99
N PRO A 37 -1.90 25.92 -36.02
CA PRO A 37 -2.96 24.91 -35.91
C PRO A 37 -2.58 23.73 -34.99
N TYR A 38 -1.30 23.43 -34.82
CA TYR A 38 -0.80 22.37 -33.93
C TYR A 38 -0.33 22.91 -32.57
N LEU A 39 -0.59 24.18 -32.24
CA LEU A 39 -0.16 24.80 -30.98
C LEU A 39 -0.75 24.12 -29.75
N ILE A 40 -1.94 23.51 -29.89
CA ILE A 40 -2.66 22.86 -28.79
C ILE A 40 -1.93 21.62 -28.24
N ASP A 41 -1.15 20.94 -29.09
CA ASP A 41 -0.39 19.74 -28.74
C ASP A 41 1.11 20.01 -28.59
N LEU A 42 1.56 21.24 -28.87
CA LEU A 42 2.98 21.58 -28.92
C LEU A 42 3.55 21.70 -27.51
N GLY A 43 4.60 20.93 -27.22
CA GLY A 43 5.32 21.01 -25.96
C GLY A 43 6.30 22.20 -25.91
N GLU A 44 6.45 22.82 -24.74
CA GLU A 44 7.51 23.81 -24.51
C GLU A 44 8.92 23.20 -24.68
N PRO A 45 9.94 23.97 -25.07
CA PRO A 45 11.25 23.41 -25.41
C PRO A 45 12.00 22.79 -24.20
N GLU A 46 11.84 23.36 -23.01
CA GLU A 46 12.64 22.96 -21.83
C GLU A 46 12.17 21.64 -21.21
N LYS A 47 10.87 21.53 -20.90
CA LYS A 47 10.30 20.35 -20.25
C LYS A 47 9.36 19.55 -21.15
N GLY A 48 8.99 20.05 -22.33
CA GLY A 48 8.01 19.39 -23.19
C GLY A 48 6.58 19.49 -22.68
N VAL A 49 6.32 20.35 -21.69
CA VAL A 49 4.99 20.56 -21.12
C VAL A 49 4.04 21.05 -22.20
N THR A 50 2.99 20.27 -22.45
CA THR A 50 1.89 20.62 -23.34
C THR A 50 0.88 21.53 -22.62
N PRO A 51 0.05 22.30 -23.36
CA PRO A 51 -1.05 23.07 -22.79
C PRO A 51 -1.95 22.23 -21.86
N LEU A 52 -2.17 20.96 -22.21
CA LEU A 52 -2.99 20.04 -21.44
C LEU A 52 -2.33 19.67 -20.10
N ILE A 53 -1.03 19.33 -20.10
CA ILE A 53 -0.27 19.06 -18.86
C ILE A 53 -0.25 20.30 -17.96
N HIS A 54 -0.05 21.48 -18.54
CA HIS A 54 -0.04 22.73 -17.80
C HIS A 54 -1.39 22.99 -17.10
N CYS A 55 -2.52 22.75 -17.76
CA CYS A 55 -3.85 22.84 -17.13
C CYS A 55 -3.99 21.89 -15.93
N VAL A 56 -3.45 20.67 -16.01
CA VAL A 56 -3.47 19.70 -14.91
C VAL A 56 -2.61 20.18 -13.73
N GLN A 57 -1.42 20.71 -14.01
CA GLN A 57 -0.48 21.19 -12.99
C GLN A 57 -1.01 22.37 -12.17
N HIS A 58 -1.84 23.21 -12.79
CA HIS A 58 -2.43 24.39 -12.16
C HIS A 58 -3.91 24.20 -11.74
N ASP A 59 -4.46 22.98 -11.83
CA ASP A 59 -5.87 22.66 -11.52
C ASP A 59 -6.91 23.48 -12.31
N HIS A 60 -6.59 23.87 -13.55
CA HIS A 60 -7.50 24.62 -14.41
C HIS A 60 -8.48 23.69 -15.13
N LEU A 61 -9.39 23.05 -14.38
CA LEU A 61 -10.28 21.99 -14.89
C LEU A 61 -11.23 22.45 -16.01
N LYS A 62 -11.66 23.72 -16.00
CA LYS A 62 -12.54 24.27 -17.04
C LYS A 62 -11.81 24.42 -18.37
N THR A 63 -10.58 24.94 -18.35
CA THR A 63 -9.76 25.08 -19.55
C THR A 63 -9.28 23.72 -20.05
N LEU A 64 -8.96 22.79 -19.14
CA LEU A 64 -8.68 21.39 -19.46
C LEU A 64 -9.79 20.76 -20.30
N LYS A 65 -11.05 20.83 -19.83
CA LYS A 65 -12.22 20.33 -20.58
C LYS A 65 -12.40 21.04 -21.92
N ALA A 66 -12.15 22.34 -21.98
CA ALA A 66 -12.28 23.10 -23.21
C ALA A 66 -11.24 22.68 -24.27
N LEU A 67 -9.97 22.51 -23.87
CA LEU A 67 -8.91 22.06 -24.76
C LEU A 67 -9.19 20.65 -25.31
N LEU A 68 -9.66 19.73 -24.46
CA LEU A 68 -10.04 18.38 -24.89
C LEU A 68 -11.20 18.40 -25.91
N LYS A 69 -12.21 19.25 -25.70
CA LYS A 69 -13.30 19.44 -26.67
C LYS A 69 -12.85 20.06 -28.00
N LEU A 70 -11.77 20.85 -27.98
CA LEU A 70 -11.16 21.43 -29.18
C LEU A 70 -10.25 20.44 -29.93
N GLY A 71 -10.12 19.20 -29.44
CA GLY A 71 -9.33 18.16 -30.10
C GLY A 71 -7.88 18.06 -29.63
N ALA A 72 -7.54 18.61 -28.45
CA ALA A 72 -6.23 18.39 -27.83
C ALA A 72 -5.98 16.88 -27.64
N ARG A 73 -4.80 16.41 -28.00
CA ARG A 73 -4.42 15.01 -27.84
C ARG A 73 -4.17 14.68 -26.38
N VAL A 74 -4.99 13.79 -25.84
CA VAL A 74 -5.03 13.42 -24.41
C VAL A 74 -3.73 12.76 -23.93
N ASN A 75 -2.99 12.12 -24.84
CA ASN A 75 -1.85 11.27 -24.52
C ASN A 75 -0.48 11.89 -24.89
N GLU A 76 -0.43 13.14 -25.32
CA GLU A 76 0.85 13.79 -25.61
C GLU A 76 1.60 14.05 -24.30
N ALA A 77 2.72 13.35 -24.15
CA ALA A 77 3.56 13.39 -22.96
C ALA A 77 4.65 14.45 -23.06
N ASP A 78 5.24 14.77 -21.91
CA ASP A 78 6.34 15.71 -21.76
C ASP A 78 7.71 15.09 -22.12
N ASN A 79 8.81 15.81 -21.88
CA ASN A 79 10.16 15.34 -22.19
C ASN A 79 10.55 14.07 -21.41
N ASP A 80 9.94 13.82 -20.25
CA ASP A 80 10.18 12.65 -19.42
C ASP A 80 9.30 11.47 -19.84
N GLY A 81 8.45 11.63 -20.86
CA GLY A 81 7.48 10.62 -21.26
C GLY A 81 6.22 10.60 -20.39
N ALA A 82 6.05 11.57 -19.47
CA ALA A 82 4.91 11.61 -18.57
C ALA A 82 3.69 12.25 -19.25
N THR A 83 2.60 11.50 -19.28
CA THR A 83 1.32 11.91 -19.89
C THR A 83 0.51 12.82 -18.94
N PRO A 84 -0.49 13.56 -19.44
CA PRO A 84 -1.39 14.36 -18.61
C PRO A 84 -2.04 13.57 -17.46
N ILE A 85 -2.38 12.29 -17.70
CA ILE A 85 -2.98 11.44 -16.67
C ILE A 85 -1.97 11.02 -15.60
N MET A 86 -0.70 10.83 -15.95
CA MET A 86 0.39 10.63 -14.97
C MET A 86 0.62 11.88 -14.11
N HIS A 87 0.56 13.09 -14.70
CA HIS A 87 0.62 14.34 -13.92
C HIS A 87 -0.57 14.47 -12.98
N ALA A 88 -1.79 14.13 -13.43
CA ALA A 88 -2.98 14.14 -12.58
C ALA A 88 -2.85 13.15 -11.41
N ALA A 89 -2.31 11.95 -11.66
CA ALA A 89 -2.01 10.95 -10.64
C ALA A 89 -0.98 11.45 -9.62
N LYS A 90 0.13 12.03 -10.10
CA LYS A 90 1.24 12.55 -9.28
C LYS A 90 0.80 13.66 -8.32
N LEU A 91 -0.16 14.47 -8.74
CA LEU A 91 -0.73 15.56 -7.94
C LEU A 91 -1.89 15.10 -7.07
N GLY A 92 -2.39 13.87 -7.25
CA GLY A 92 -3.62 13.38 -6.62
C GLY A 92 -4.85 14.18 -7.05
N ASN A 93 -4.86 14.73 -8.26
CA ASN A 93 -6.00 15.49 -8.77
C ASN A 93 -7.05 14.55 -9.39
N LEU A 94 -7.93 14.03 -8.54
CA LEU A 94 -9.01 13.12 -8.95
C LEU A 94 -9.92 13.70 -10.03
N LYS A 95 -10.21 15.00 -9.98
CA LYS A 95 -11.11 15.64 -10.95
C LYS A 95 -10.47 15.70 -12.32
N ALA A 96 -9.20 16.12 -12.40
CA ALA A 96 -8.45 16.08 -13.65
C ALA A 96 -8.31 14.65 -14.18
N PHE A 97 -8.05 13.67 -13.29
CA PHE A 97 -7.94 12.26 -13.65
C PHE A 97 -9.22 11.74 -14.32
N ARG A 98 -10.39 11.98 -13.71
CA ARG A 98 -11.70 11.58 -14.28
C ARG A 98 -11.95 12.24 -15.63
N ILE A 99 -11.66 13.54 -15.76
CA ILE A 99 -11.83 14.26 -17.03
C ILE A 99 -10.97 13.63 -18.12
N LEU A 100 -9.71 13.31 -17.83
CA LEU A 100 -8.83 12.67 -18.81
C LEU A 100 -9.32 11.27 -19.19
N GLN A 101 -9.84 10.51 -18.23
CA GLN A 101 -10.42 9.19 -18.46
C GLN A 101 -11.70 9.24 -19.30
N ASP A 102 -12.57 10.24 -19.08
CA ASP A 102 -13.77 10.49 -19.89
C ASP A 102 -13.44 10.75 -21.38
N PHE A 103 -12.24 11.27 -21.65
CA PHE A 103 -11.71 11.50 -23.00
C PHE A 103 -10.71 10.40 -23.43
N ASN A 104 -10.85 9.18 -22.88
CA ASN A 104 -10.08 7.99 -23.27
C ASN A 104 -8.55 8.12 -23.11
N ALA A 105 -8.07 8.80 -22.05
CA ALA A 105 -6.66 8.76 -21.68
C ALA A 105 -6.15 7.32 -21.53
N ASN A 106 -4.98 7.04 -22.11
CA ASN A 106 -4.37 5.73 -22.03
C ASN A 106 -3.51 5.63 -20.77
N THR A 107 -3.89 4.75 -19.85
CA THR A 107 -3.23 4.49 -18.57
C THR A 107 -2.04 3.52 -18.67
N ASN A 108 -1.90 2.83 -19.81
CA ASN A 108 -0.84 1.85 -20.07
C ASN A 108 0.41 2.44 -20.73
N ILE A 109 0.45 3.75 -20.95
CA ILE A 109 1.65 4.42 -21.47
C ILE A 109 2.77 4.31 -20.44
N LEU A 110 4.00 4.10 -20.92
CA LEU A 110 5.21 4.11 -20.13
C LEU A 110 5.93 5.44 -20.32
N ASP A 111 6.41 6.02 -19.22
CA ASP A 111 7.34 7.13 -19.26
C ASP A 111 8.76 6.65 -19.63
N ASN A 112 9.72 7.57 -19.72
CA ASN A 112 11.12 7.24 -20.05
C ASN A 112 11.81 6.38 -18.97
N HIS A 113 11.20 6.24 -17.79
CA HIS A 113 11.67 5.40 -16.70
C HIS A 113 10.91 4.06 -16.65
N CYS A 114 10.15 3.72 -17.70
CA CYS A 114 9.31 2.52 -17.77
C CYS A 114 8.21 2.48 -16.69
N ARG A 115 7.77 3.64 -16.20
CA ARG A 115 6.71 3.75 -15.19
C ARG A 115 5.35 3.95 -15.84
N THR A 116 4.35 3.21 -15.35
CA THR A 116 2.93 3.45 -15.63
C THR A 116 2.36 4.53 -14.72
N VAL A 117 1.09 4.89 -14.96
CA VAL A 117 0.32 5.78 -14.07
C VAL A 117 0.29 5.32 -12.61
N LEU A 118 0.40 4.00 -12.35
CA LEU A 118 0.32 3.42 -11.01
C LEU A 118 1.46 3.91 -10.10
N PHE A 119 2.67 4.13 -10.64
CA PHE A 119 3.81 4.65 -9.88
C PHE A 119 3.56 6.05 -9.32
N TYR A 120 2.82 6.86 -10.05
CA TYR A 120 2.51 8.24 -9.65
C TYR A 120 1.38 8.31 -8.62
N CYS A 121 0.63 7.22 -8.41
CA CYS A 121 -0.38 7.11 -7.36
C CYS A 121 0.19 6.69 -5.99
N ALA A 122 1.51 6.52 -5.84
CA ALA A 122 2.12 5.94 -4.65
C ALA A 122 2.27 6.90 -3.43
N SER A 123 1.46 7.97 -3.34
CA SER A 123 1.54 8.97 -2.26
C SER A 123 0.42 8.84 -1.23
N ALA A 124 0.72 9.11 0.05
CA ALA A 124 -0.14 8.85 1.20
C ALA A 124 -1.33 9.82 1.33
N SER A 125 -2.28 9.78 0.40
CA SER A 125 -3.51 10.56 0.50
C SER A 125 -4.71 9.83 -0.09
N GLU A 126 -5.90 10.24 0.34
CA GLU A 126 -7.15 9.62 -0.14
C GLU A 126 -7.37 9.85 -1.63
N SER A 127 -6.98 11.02 -2.14
CA SER A 127 -7.11 11.33 -3.55
C SER A 127 -6.22 10.46 -4.42
N HIS A 128 -4.99 10.16 -3.99
CA HIS A 128 -4.11 9.23 -4.71
C HIS A 128 -4.63 7.78 -4.65
N ALA A 129 -5.21 7.36 -3.52
CA ALA A 129 -5.86 6.05 -3.41
C ALA A 129 -7.08 5.93 -4.33
N GLU A 130 -7.86 7.01 -4.52
CA GLU A 130 -8.97 7.04 -5.47
C GLU A 130 -8.49 7.08 -6.93
N CYS A 131 -7.45 7.87 -7.25
CA CYS A 131 -6.81 7.82 -8.57
C CYS A 131 -6.28 6.42 -8.89
N LEU A 132 -5.71 5.73 -7.91
CA LEU A 132 -5.27 4.35 -8.06
C LEU A 132 -6.42 3.40 -8.36
N LYS A 133 -7.57 3.51 -7.67
CA LYS A 133 -8.74 2.68 -7.97
C LYS A 133 -9.20 2.86 -9.41
N LEU A 134 -9.32 4.11 -9.87
CA LEU A 134 -9.71 4.42 -11.24
C LEU A 134 -8.69 3.90 -12.26
N ALA A 135 -7.39 4.00 -11.95
CA ALA A 135 -6.35 3.43 -12.79
C ALA A 135 -6.45 1.90 -12.88
N LEU A 136 -6.71 1.21 -11.76
CA LEU A 136 -6.83 -0.24 -11.73
C LEU A 136 -8.08 -0.74 -12.48
N GLU A 137 -9.18 0.02 -12.47
CA GLU A 137 -10.38 -0.27 -13.27
C GLU A 137 -10.09 -0.28 -14.78
N SER A 138 -9.09 0.48 -15.23
CA SER A 138 -8.68 0.54 -16.65
C SER A 138 -7.80 -0.62 -17.13
N LYS A 139 -7.70 -1.71 -16.35
CA LYS A 139 -6.92 -2.93 -16.64
C LYS A 139 -5.44 -2.66 -16.91
N VAL A 140 -4.84 -1.80 -16.10
CA VAL A 140 -3.38 -1.57 -16.13
C VAL A 140 -2.67 -2.78 -15.57
N ASP A 141 -1.59 -3.20 -16.24
CA ASP A 141 -0.70 -4.22 -15.70
C ASP A 141 0.03 -3.68 -14.46
N VAL A 142 -0.22 -4.32 -13.32
CA VAL A 142 0.26 -3.93 -11.99
C VAL A 142 1.72 -4.32 -11.75
N ASP A 143 2.23 -5.28 -12.51
CA ASP A 143 3.53 -5.90 -12.30
C ASP A 143 4.63 -5.31 -13.19
N ILE A 144 4.33 -4.22 -13.91
CA ILE A 144 5.32 -3.49 -14.71
C ILE A 144 6.44 -2.95 -13.81
N GLN A 145 7.67 -3.21 -14.23
CA GLN A 145 8.88 -2.73 -13.56
C GLN A 145 9.43 -1.47 -14.24
N ASP A 146 9.87 -0.53 -13.42
CA ASP A 146 10.63 0.62 -13.88
C ASP A 146 12.08 0.24 -14.27
N VAL A 147 12.87 1.21 -14.72
CA VAL A 147 14.29 1.00 -15.09
C VAL A 147 15.13 0.42 -13.94
N SER A 148 14.73 0.62 -12.69
CA SER A 148 15.39 0.06 -11.50
C SER A 148 14.89 -1.34 -11.12
N GLY A 149 13.96 -1.91 -11.88
CA GLY A 149 13.29 -3.18 -11.57
C GLY A 149 12.20 -3.04 -10.51
N CYS A 150 11.87 -1.83 -10.06
CA CYS A 150 10.85 -1.62 -9.04
C CYS A 150 9.46 -1.65 -9.66
N THR A 151 8.51 -2.37 -9.05
CA THR A 151 7.09 -2.30 -9.38
C THR A 151 6.40 -1.14 -8.64
N ALA A 152 5.16 -0.81 -9.02
CA ALA A 152 4.35 0.15 -8.28
C ALA A 152 4.13 -0.28 -6.81
N LEU A 153 4.07 -1.60 -6.54
CA LEU A 153 3.99 -2.15 -5.19
C LEU A 153 5.28 -1.89 -4.40
N ASN A 154 6.46 -2.05 -5.02
CA ASN A 154 7.75 -1.69 -4.41
C ASN A 154 7.77 -0.21 -4.00
N ALA A 155 7.38 0.68 -4.91
CA ALA A 155 7.33 2.12 -4.63
C ALA A 155 6.37 2.45 -3.47
N ALA A 156 5.18 1.83 -3.45
CA ALA A 156 4.22 2.01 -2.34
C ALA A 156 4.79 1.50 -1.00
N CYS A 157 5.51 0.37 -1.02
CA CYS A 157 6.07 -0.26 0.16
C CYS A 157 7.25 0.53 0.79
N GLN A 158 7.97 1.33 0.01
CA GLN A 158 9.03 2.22 0.54
C GLN A 158 8.51 3.19 1.60
N SER A 159 7.24 3.59 1.50
CA SER A 159 6.56 4.47 2.46
C SER A 159 5.33 3.78 3.09
N ALA A 160 5.41 2.47 3.32
CA ALA A 160 4.27 1.65 3.76
C ALA A 160 3.68 2.04 5.13
N GLN A 161 4.38 2.82 5.96
CA GLN A 161 3.79 3.39 7.19
C GLN A 161 2.61 4.31 6.87
N PHE A 162 2.71 5.10 5.80
CA PHE A 162 1.71 6.08 5.40
C PHE A 162 0.84 5.56 4.24
N ASN A 163 1.35 4.61 3.46
CA ASN A 163 0.74 4.07 2.24
C ASN A 163 -0.01 2.73 2.43
N GLU A 164 -0.49 2.42 3.64
CA GLU A 164 -1.20 1.15 3.91
C GLU A 164 -2.36 0.91 2.92
N LYS A 165 -3.19 1.94 2.70
CA LYS A 165 -4.34 1.87 1.78
C LYS A 165 -3.91 1.56 0.33
N ILE A 166 -2.83 2.17 -0.14
CA ILE A 166 -2.31 1.99 -1.51
C ILE A 166 -1.75 0.57 -1.69
N CYS A 167 -0.95 0.11 -0.72
CA CYS A 167 -0.43 -1.26 -0.72
C CYS A 167 -1.59 -2.28 -0.75
N LYS A 168 -2.62 -2.05 0.06
CA LYS A 168 -3.83 -2.90 0.08
C LYS A 168 -4.54 -2.92 -1.28
N LEU A 169 -4.71 -1.78 -1.94
CA LEU A 169 -5.36 -1.70 -3.25
C LEU A 169 -4.57 -2.43 -4.33
N LEU A 170 -3.24 -2.27 -4.38
CA LEU A 170 -2.39 -2.98 -5.32
C LEU A 170 -2.44 -4.50 -5.10
N LEU A 171 -2.40 -4.95 -3.84
CA LEU A 171 -2.52 -6.37 -3.51
C LEU A 171 -3.91 -6.95 -3.79
N LEU A 172 -4.98 -6.14 -3.67
CA LEU A 172 -6.32 -6.54 -4.09
C LEU A 172 -6.44 -6.68 -5.62
N ALA A 173 -5.65 -5.90 -6.37
CA ALA A 173 -5.53 -6.00 -7.81
C ALA A 173 -4.55 -7.09 -8.29
N ASN A 174 -4.22 -8.06 -7.43
CA ASN A 174 -3.33 -9.19 -7.72
C ASN A 174 -1.89 -8.81 -8.08
N ALA A 175 -1.37 -7.68 -7.59
CA ALA A 175 0.05 -7.36 -7.71
C ALA A 175 0.90 -8.46 -7.07
N ASN A 176 1.93 -8.92 -7.78
CA ASN A 176 2.79 -9.99 -7.32
C ASN A 176 3.77 -9.48 -6.24
N PRO A 177 3.71 -10.01 -5.00
CA PRO A 177 4.53 -9.53 -3.89
C PRO A 177 5.99 -10.01 -3.95
N ASN A 178 6.36 -10.81 -4.96
CA ASN A 178 7.67 -11.46 -5.05
C ASN A 178 8.59 -10.88 -6.13
N ILE A 179 8.15 -9.87 -6.88
CA ILE A 179 8.97 -9.27 -7.94
C ILE A 179 10.09 -8.42 -7.32
N PRO A 180 11.37 -8.82 -7.45
CA PRO A 180 12.48 -8.07 -6.87
C PRO A 180 12.90 -6.91 -7.79
N SER A 181 13.45 -5.86 -7.19
CA SER A 181 14.19 -4.84 -7.94
C SER A 181 15.52 -5.35 -8.47
N ASN A 182 16.21 -4.54 -9.29
CA ASN A 182 17.56 -4.88 -9.79
C ASN A 182 18.59 -5.06 -8.65
N ALA A 183 18.32 -4.53 -7.45
CA ALA A 183 19.13 -4.75 -6.25
C ALA A 183 18.74 -6.04 -5.48
N GLY A 184 17.80 -6.82 -6.00
CA GLY A 184 17.24 -8.00 -5.33
C GLY A 184 16.25 -7.66 -4.22
N ARG A 185 15.76 -6.41 -4.14
CA ARG A 185 14.88 -5.97 -3.04
C ARG A 185 13.43 -6.30 -3.38
N THR A 186 12.78 -7.07 -2.51
CA THR A 186 11.35 -7.41 -2.66
C THR A 186 10.45 -6.39 -1.96
N PRO A 187 9.14 -6.33 -2.31
CA PRO A 187 8.18 -5.47 -1.63
C PRO A 187 8.16 -5.67 -0.11
N LEU A 188 8.33 -6.92 0.33
CA LEU A 188 8.41 -7.27 1.75
C LEU A 188 9.59 -6.60 2.45
N MET A 189 10.77 -6.58 1.82
CA MET A 189 11.94 -5.92 2.40
C MET A 189 11.75 -4.41 2.51
N GLU A 190 11.14 -3.77 1.50
CA GLU A 190 10.83 -2.34 1.57
C GLU A 190 9.78 -2.02 2.64
N ALA A 191 8.76 -2.88 2.79
CA ALA A 191 7.78 -2.76 3.87
C ALA A 191 8.43 -2.90 5.26
N CYS A 192 9.34 -3.87 5.44
CA CYS A 192 10.09 -4.05 6.69
C CYS A 192 11.04 -2.87 6.99
N LYS A 193 11.70 -2.33 5.97
CA LYS A 193 12.53 -1.12 6.07
C LYS A 193 11.73 0.12 6.45
N SER A 194 10.49 0.23 5.95
CA SER A 194 9.59 1.31 6.36
C SER A 194 9.06 1.10 7.78
N GLY A 195 8.93 -0.13 8.28
CA GLY A 195 8.43 -0.42 9.63
C GLY A 195 6.92 -0.65 9.75
N SER A 196 6.22 -0.89 8.63
CA SER A 196 4.77 -1.12 8.66
C SER A 196 4.39 -2.59 8.87
N GLY A 197 4.14 -2.99 10.13
CA GLY A 197 3.77 -4.38 10.48
C GLY A 197 2.49 -4.87 9.78
N LYS A 198 1.51 -3.98 9.56
CA LYS A 198 0.27 -4.29 8.84
C LYS A 198 0.51 -4.61 7.37
N VAL A 199 1.34 -3.83 6.68
CA VAL A 199 1.67 -4.09 5.26
C VAL A 199 2.47 -5.37 5.13
N VAL A 200 3.40 -5.65 6.05
CA VAL A 200 4.12 -6.93 6.11
C VAL A 200 3.14 -8.10 6.25
N ALA A 201 2.16 -8.00 7.14
CA ALA A 201 1.14 -9.03 7.29
C ALA A 201 0.28 -9.21 6.02
N MET A 202 -0.11 -8.12 5.37
CA MET A 202 -0.86 -8.17 4.10
C MET A 202 -0.04 -8.85 2.98
N LEU A 203 1.25 -8.53 2.87
CA LEU A 203 2.16 -9.12 1.89
C LEU A 203 2.34 -10.63 2.15
N ALA A 204 2.60 -11.01 3.41
CA ALA A 204 2.77 -12.41 3.79
C ALA A 204 1.52 -13.25 3.49
N ARG A 205 0.32 -12.71 3.75
CA ARG A 205 -0.96 -13.37 3.39
C ARG A 205 -1.15 -13.55 1.89
N ARG A 206 -0.53 -12.70 1.08
CA ARG A 206 -0.56 -12.78 -0.39
C ARG A 206 0.56 -13.66 -0.95
N GLY A 207 1.28 -14.39 -0.09
CA GLY A 207 2.33 -15.33 -0.50
C GLY A 207 3.66 -14.65 -0.79
N ALA A 208 3.97 -13.54 -0.11
CA ALA A 208 5.31 -12.98 -0.14
C ALA A 208 6.34 -13.97 0.41
N ASP A 209 7.44 -14.17 -0.32
CA ASP A 209 8.57 -14.98 0.10
C ASP A 209 9.32 -14.29 1.24
N LEU A 210 9.18 -14.86 2.43
CA LEU A 210 9.79 -14.35 3.67
C LEU A 210 11.31 -14.57 3.69
N GLU A 211 11.83 -15.50 2.89
CA GLU A 211 13.23 -15.93 2.88
C GLU A 211 14.02 -15.38 1.69
N ALA A 212 13.38 -14.58 0.84
CA ALA A 212 14.03 -13.90 -0.27
C ALA A 212 15.24 -13.10 0.21
N LYS A 213 16.32 -13.09 -0.57
CA LYS A 213 17.58 -12.43 -0.24
C LYS A 213 17.92 -11.33 -1.24
N ASP A 214 18.33 -10.18 -0.73
CA ASP A 214 18.79 -9.07 -1.55
C ASP A 214 20.22 -9.29 -2.10
N GLY A 215 20.74 -8.34 -2.87
CA GLY A 215 22.10 -8.38 -3.39
C GLY A 215 23.21 -8.47 -2.32
N PHE A 216 22.90 -8.21 -1.05
CA PHE A 216 23.80 -8.36 0.10
C PHE A 216 23.58 -9.66 0.89
N GLY A 217 22.70 -10.54 0.40
CA GLY A 217 22.31 -11.77 1.09
C GLY A 217 21.36 -11.54 2.28
N ARG A 218 20.79 -10.34 2.42
CA ARG A 218 19.91 -9.98 3.54
C ARG A 218 18.46 -10.31 3.20
N THR A 219 17.79 -10.92 4.17
CA THR A 219 16.35 -11.15 4.22
C THR A 219 15.61 -9.95 4.85
N ALA A 220 14.29 -9.87 4.71
CA ALA A 220 13.47 -8.78 5.26
C ALA A 220 13.62 -8.54 6.78
N ILE A 221 13.98 -9.57 7.56
CA ILE A 221 14.22 -9.46 9.02
C ILE A 221 15.39 -8.52 9.32
N PHE A 222 16.41 -8.44 8.47
CA PHE A 222 17.56 -7.57 8.70
C PHE A 222 17.16 -6.10 8.73
N ASP A 223 16.26 -5.69 7.82
CA ASP A 223 15.76 -4.31 7.77
C ASP A 223 14.88 -4.00 8.98
N ALA A 224 14.01 -4.95 9.38
CA ALA A 224 13.17 -4.81 10.57
C ALA A 224 14.02 -4.69 11.86
N ALA A 225 15.06 -5.52 12.00
CA ALA A 225 15.97 -5.52 13.12
C ALA A 225 16.84 -4.25 13.19
N SER A 226 17.32 -3.78 12.03
CA SER A 226 18.10 -2.54 11.92
C SER A 226 17.26 -1.29 12.20
N GLY A 227 16.00 -1.28 11.81
CA GLY A 227 15.06 -0.18 12.06
C GLY A 227 14.41 -0.20 13.44
N GLY A 228 14.58 -1.28 14.21
CA GLY A 228 14.00 -1.40 15.55
C GLY A 228 12.50 -1.69 15.54
N PHE A 229 11.94 -2.08 14.39
CA PHE A 229 10.51 -2.23 14.18
C PHE A 229 10.01 -3.56 14.75
N VAL A 230 9.66 -3.56 16.04
CA VAL A 230 9.18 -4.77 16.73
C VAL A 230 7.91 -5.31 16.09
N ASP A 231 6.99 -4.44 15.67
CA ASP A 231 5.71 -4.85 15.06
C ASP A 231 5.91 -5.61 13.75
N THR A 232 6.89 -5.22 12.93
CA THR A 232 7.24 -5.97 11.70
C THR A 232 7.94 -7.28 12.03
N LEU A 233 8.78 -7.34 13.07
CA LEU A 233 9.39 -8.59 13.54
C LEU A 233 8.34 -9.58 14.07
N VAL A 234 7.33 -9.10 14.81
CA VAL A 234 6.19 -9.90 15.27
C VAL A 234 5.41 -10.42 14.07
N ALA A 235 5.12 -9.57 13.07
CA ALA A 235 4.45 -10.01 11.85
C ALA A 235 5.25 -11.09 11.10
N LEU A 236 6.55 -10.90 10.89
CA LEU A 236 7.41 -11.90 10.25
C LEU A 236 7.43 -13.23 11.04
N SER A 237 7.45 -13.17 12.37
CA SER A 237 7.40 -14.35 13.23
C SER A 237 6.07 -15.10 13.12
N ALA A 238 4.96 -14.36 13.08
CA ALA A 238 3.61 -14.91 12.94
C ALA A 238 3.43 -15.72 11.66
N PHE A 239 4.07 -15.29 10.55
CA PHE A 239 4.04 -16.01 9.28
C PHE A 239 5.18 -17.04 9.13
N GLY A 240 6.01 -17.22 10.17
CA GLY A 240 6.98 -18.31 10.25
C GLY A 240 8.35 -18.03 9.63
N ALA A 241 8.73 -16.76 9.46
CA ALA A 241 10.06 -16.40 8.96
C ALA A 241 11.21 -16.95 9.85
N SER A 242 12.34 -17.27 9.22
CA SER A 242 13.52 -17.81 9.90
C SER A 242 14.35 -16.70 10.55
N PHE A 243 14.58 -16.79 11.86
CA PHE A 243 15.43 -15.83 12.59
C PHE A 243 16.91 -16.22 12.62
N ASP A 244 17.26 -17.39 12.09
CA ASP A 244 18.63 -17.89 12.00
C ASP A 244 19.16 -17.71 10.57
N VAL A 245 19.31 -16.44 10.19
CA VAL A 245 19.76 -16.01 8.86
C VAL A 245 21.04 -15.19 8.97
N TYR A 246 21.86 -15.26 7.92
CA TYR A 246 23.16 -14.59 7.86
C TYR A 246 23.30 -13.85 6.54
N ASP A 247 23.79 -12.60 6.60
CA ASP A 247 24.12 -11.82 5.41
C ASP A 247 25.47 -12.23 4.82
N LYS A 248 25.89 -11.61 3.71
CA LYS A 248 27.20 -11.88 3.08
C LYS A 248 28.41 -11.56 3.97
N LYS A 249 28.24 -10.78 5.04
CA LYS A 249 29.26 -10.47 6.04
C LYS A 249 29.12 -11.35 7.29
N GLU A 250 28.30 -12.40 7.21
CA GLU A 250 27.99 -13.31 8.32
C GLU A 250 27.34 -12.61 9.53
N ASN A 251 26.79 -11.41 9.35
CA ASN A 251 26.00 -10.77 10.38
C ASN A 251 24.67 -11.52 10.53
N SER A 252 24.29 -11.80 11.78
CA SER A 252 22.92 -12.19 12.13
C SER A 252 22.03 -10.95 12.32
N PRO A 253 20.69 -11.06 12.27
CA PRO A 253 19.79 -9.96 12.58
C PRO A 253 20.07 -9.31 13.94
N MET A 254 20.56 -10.09 14.91
CA MET A 254 20.93 -9.59 16.22
C MET A 254 22.13 -8.63 16.19
N HIS A 255 23.08 -8.81 15.27
CA HIS A 255 24.19 -7.86 15.07
C HIS A 255 23.67 -6.49 14.62
N LEU A 256 22.65 -6.46 13.75
CA LEU A 256 22.06 -5.19 13.31
C LEU A 256 21.20 -4.56 14.40
N ALA A 257 20.40 -5.35 15.13
CA ALA A 257 19.62 -4.86 16.26
C ALA A 257 20.51 -4.29 17.39
N ALA A 258 21.71 -4.85 17.58
CA ALA A 258 22.67 -4.41 18.58
C ALA A 258 23.16 -2.96 18.36
N LYS A 259 23.03 -2.41 17.15
CA LYS A 259 23.40 -1.04 16.78
C LYS A 259 22.40 0.05 17.23
N GLY A 260 21.55 -0.24 18.21
CA GLY A 260 20.71 0.78 18.84
C GLY A 260 19.29 0.38 19.20
N ASN A 261 18.87 -0.86 18.91
CA ASN A 261 17.48 -1.31 19.09
C ASN A 261 17.34 -2.38 20.18
N PRO A 262 17.18 -2.00 21.47
CA PRO A 262 17.16 -2.96 22.57
C PRO A 262 15.92 -3.86 22.54
N LEU A 263 14.76 -3.33 22.13
CA LEU A 263 13.52 -4.12 22.02
C LEU A 263 13.62 -5.20 20.95
N SER A 264 14.25 -4.88 19.81
CA SER A 264 14.51 -5.87 18.75
C SER A 264 15.49 -6.94 19.22
N CYS A 265 16.54 -6.57 19.96
CA CYS A 265 17.46 -7.54 20.58
C CYS A 265 16.71 -8.51 21.52
N ARG A 266 15.81 -7.99 22.35
CA ARG A 266 14.98 -8.79 23.26
C ARG A 266 14.07 -9.74 22.47
N PHE A 267 13.36 -9.24 21.46
CA PHE A 267 12.45 -10.04 20.64
C PHE A 267 13.19 -11.17 19.92
N LEU A 268 14.29 -10.84 19.22
CA LEU A 268 15.12 -11.81 18.50
C LEU A 268 15.68 -12.89 19.44
N GLY A 269 16.13 -12.49 20.64
CA GLY A 269 16.61 -13.43 21.66
C GLY A 269 15.53 -14.39 22.16
N GLN A 270 14.29 -13.92 22.32
CA GLN A 270 13.15 -14.76 22.70
C GLN A 270 12.73 -15.74 21.60
N ARG A 271 12.94 -15.37 20.32
CA ARG A 271 12.63 -16.21 19.15
C ARG A 271 13.77 -17.13 18.74
N GLY A 272 14.82 -17.23 19.55
CA GLY A 272 15.90 -18.19 19.36
C GLY A 272 16.95 -17.77 18.33
N CYS A 273 17.07 -16.49 18.01
CA CYS A 273 18.15 -16.00 17.15
C CYS A 273 19.52 -16.25 17.81
N ASN A 274 20.51 -16.67 17.02
CA ASN A 274 21.84 -16.99 17.51
C ASN A 274 22.61 -15.75 17.98
N ALA A 275 22.61 -15.53 19.29
CA ALA A 275 23.33 -14.45 19.96
C ALA A 275 24.85 -14.69 20.09
N LYS A 276 25.33 -15.90 19.77
CA LYS A 276 26.74 -16.29 19.88
C LYS A 276 27.45 -16.39 18.53
N ALA A 277 26.73 -16.14 17.43
CA ALA A 277 27.33 -16.11 16.11
C ALA A 277 28.35 -14.97 16.03
N LYS A 278 29.47 -15.23 15.35
CA LYS A 278 30.45 -14.21 14.99
C LYS A 278 30.20 -13.79 13.55
N ASN A 279 30.37 -12.51 13.25
CA ASN A 279 30.40 -12.03 11.88
C ASN A 279 31.78 -12.24 11.24
N ALA A 280 31.94 -11.84 9.98
CA ALA A 280 33.19 -11.95 9.23
C ALA A 280 34.36 -11.16 9.86
N ASP A 281 34.05 -10.10 10.62
CA ASP A 281 35.03 -9.30 11.37
C ASP A 281 35.46 -9.99 12.69
N GLY A 282 34.81 -11.09 13.07
CA GLY A 282 35.05 -11.84 14.31
C GLY A 282 34.26 -11.33 15.52
N ASP A 283 33.42 -10.30 15.31
CA ASP A 283 32.61 -9.65 16.32
C ASP A 283 31.36 -10.45 16.66
N LEU A 284 30.99 -10.42 17.94
CA LEU A 284 29.70 -10.92 18.42
C LEU A 284 28.71 -9.76 18.51
N PRO A 285 27.39 -10.01 18.55
CA PRO A 285 26.41 -8.93 18.72
C PRO A 285 26.66 -8.07 19.97
N LYS A 286 27.28 -8.64 21.01
CA LYS A 286 27.66 -7.89 22.21
C LYS A 286 28.89 -6.99 22.03
N THR A 287 29.85 -7.37 21.17
CA THR A 287 31.03 -6.51 20.90
C THR A 287 30.56 -5.32 20.10
N VAL A 288 29.75 -5.55 19.05
CA VAL A 288 29.04 -4.49 18.31
C VAL A 288 28.27 -3.54 19.24
N ALA A 289 27.45 -4.05 20.17
CA ALA A 289 26.74 -3.19 21.13
C ALA A 289 27.67 -2.41 22.08
N THR A 290 28.86 -2.95 22.38
CA THR A 290 29.84 -2.32 23.27
C THR A 290 30.59 -1.20 22.54
N ASP A 291 31.02 -1.48 21.30
CA ASP A 291 31.80 -0.56 20.48
C ASP A 291 30.98 0.66 20.06
N GLU A 292 29.70 0.46 19.78
CA GLU A 292 28.73 1.54 19.48
C GLU A 292 28.20 2.25 20.75
N GLY A 293 28.53 1.75 21.95
CA GLY A 293 28.16 2.38 23.23
C GLY A 293 26.71 2.14 23.71
N PHE A 294 25.96 1.23 23.09
CA PHE A 294 24.56 0.94 23.44
C PHE A 294 24.41 -0.01 24.62
N ARG A 295 24.46 0.55 25.84
CA ARG A 295 24.39 -0.21 27.10
C ARG A 295 23.10 -1.04 27.28
N GLU A 296 21.97 -0.56 26.78
CA GLU A 296 20.69 -1.29 26.88
C GLU A 296 20.65 -2.51 25.95
N CYS A 297 21.08 -2.33 24.70
CA CYS A 297 21.25 -3.43 23.75
C CYS A 297 22.19 -4.49 24.32
N LEU A 298 23.31 -4.08 24.93
CA LEU A 298 24.25 -5.00 25.56
C LEU A 298 23.61 -5.84 26.68
N LYS A 299 22.74 -5.24 27.50
CA LYS A 299 22.01 -5.97 28.55
C LYS A 299 21.07 -7.03 27.94
N GLU A 300 20.32 -6.66 26.91
CA GLU A 300 19.38 -7.57 26.25
C GLU A 300 20.10 -8.69 25.48
N VAL A 301 21.19 -8.39 24.78
CA VAL A 301 22.03 -9.40 24.11
C VAL A 301 22.63 -10.38 25.11
N LYS A 302 23.14 -9.92 26.26
CA LYS A 302 23.65 -10.81 27.33
C LYS A 302 22.54 -11.72 27.90
N LYS A 303 21.31 -11.22 28.00
CA LYS A 303 20.16 -12.06 28.38
C LYS A 303 19.86 -13.09 27.30
N ALA A 304 19.84 -12.68 26.03
CA ALA A 304 19.64 -13.56 24.88
C ALA A 304 20.70 -14.67 24.81
N GLU A 305 21.99 -14.37 25.03
CA GLU A 305 23.08 -15.37 25.07
C GLU A 305 22.86 -16.45 26.15
N LYS A 306 22.37 -16.04 27.34
CA LYS A 306 22.05 -16.97 28.44
C LYS A 306 20.82 -17.83 28.11
N LEU A 307 19.86 -17.26 27.40
CA LEU A 307 18.63 -17.92 26.99
C LEU A 307 18.86 -18.91 25.84
N PHE A 308 19.72 -18.59 24.87
CA PHE A 308 19.94 -19.38 23.65
C PHE A 308 20.27 -20.86 23.93
N GLY A 309 20.97 -21.20 25.01
CA GLY A 309 21.24 -22.60 25.39
C GLY A 309 20.16 -23.30 26.24
N LYS A 310 19.24 -22.53 26.85
CA LYS A 310 18.15 -23.04 27.70
C LYS A 310 16.85 -23.19 26.91
N VAL A 311 16.56 -22.21 26.06
CA VAL A 311 15.35 -22.13 25.23
C VAL A 311 15.32 -23.31 24.26
N VAL A 312 16.44 -23.69 23.63
CA VAL A 312 16.48 -24.83 22.68
C VAL A 312 16.11 -26.18 23.31
N LYS A 313 16.22 -26.36 24.65
CA LYS A 313 15.89 -27.63 25.30
C LYS A 313 14.39 -27.83 25.56
N ASN A 314 13.62 -26.75 25.75
CA ASN A 314 12.21 -26.79 26.15
C ASN A 314 11.31 -25.87 25.31
N ALA A 315 11.82 -25.23 24.25
CA ALA A 315 11.02 -24.36 23.41
C ALA A 315 10.08 -25.21 22.56
N GLU A 316 8.81 -24.82 22.55
CA GLU A 316 7.84 -25.21 21.55
C GLU A 316 7.77 -24.09 20.51
N PRO A 317 8.50 -24.17 19.37
CA PRO A 317 8.51 -23.09 18.38
C PRO A 317 7.11 -22.80 17.84
N TRP A 318 6.25 -23.80 17.81
CA TRP A 318 4.85 -23.68 17.41
C TRP A 318 4.03 -22.79 18.36
N ALA A 319 4.28 -22.83 19.67
CA ALA A 319 3.55 -22.03 20.65
C ALA A 319 3.91 -20.54 20.56
N LEU A 320 5.19 -20.22 20.31
CA LEU A 320 5.63 -18.85 20.07
C LEU A 320 5.05 -18.28 18.77
N ARG A 321 5.05 -19.09 17.70
CA ARG A 321 4.41 -18.71 16.43
C ARG A 321 2.91 -18.50 16.60
N LEU A 322 2.24 -19.38 17.34
CA LEU A 322 0.81 -19.23 17.63
C LEU A 322 0.54 -17.94 18.42
N TYR A 323 1.37 -17.62 19.40
CA TYR A 323 1.27 -16.36 20.14
C TYR A 323 1.40 -15.14 19.21
N ASP A 324 2.43 -15.10 18.36
CA ASP A 324 2.63 -13.99 17.43
C ASP A 324 1.51 -13.91 16.37
N PHE A 325 1.01 -15.07 15.92
CA PHE A 325 -0.16 -15.15 15.07
C PHE A 325 -1.39 -14.56 15.74
N MET A 326 -1.67 -14.91 17.00
CA MET A 326 -2.78 -14.33 17.76
C MET A 326 -2.62 -12.83 17.95
N VAL A 327 -1.41 -12.34 18.24
CA VAL A 327 -1.14 -10.89 18.39
C VAL A 327 -1.39 -10.15 17.09
N THR A 328 -0.92 -10.67 15.96
CA THR A 328 -1.11 -10.04 14.64
C THR A 328 -2.54 -10.10 14.14
N HIS A 329 -3.30 -11.12 14.52
CA HIS A 329 -4.70 -11.30 14.12
C HIS A 329 -5.68 -10.83 15.19
N ASN A 330 -5.20 -10.19 16.27
CA ASN A 330 -6.04 -9.86 17.42
C ASN A 330 -7.23 -8.98 17.04
N ASP A 331 -6.99 -7.95 16.22
CA ASP A 331 -8.04 -7.05 15.75
C ASP A 331 -9.10 -7.79 14.91
N GLU A 332 -8.66 -8.67 14.00
CA GLU A 332 -9.57 -9.46 13.15
C GLU A 332 -10.35 -10.50 13.94
N LEU A 333 -9.70 -11.15 14.91
CA LEU A 333 -10.34 -12.10 15.82
C LEU A 333 -11.37 -11.38 16.69
N ALA A 334 -11.03 -10.21 17.22
CA ALA A 334 -11.95 -9.38 18.00
C ALA A 334 -13.17 -8.96 17.16
N ASP A 335 -12.97 -8.54 15.92
CA ASP A 335 -14.06 -8.16 15.02
C ASP A 335 -14.93 -9.37 14.63
N ARG A 336 -14.33 -10.54 14.37
CA ARG A 336 -15.09 -11.78 14.14
C ARG A 336 -15.92 -12.18 15.35
N ILE A 337 -15.36 -12.08 16.55
CA ILE A 337 -16.08 -12.38 17.80
C ILE A 337 -17.25 -11.41 17.99
N LYS A 338 -17.05 -10.11 17.73
CA LYS A 338 -18.13 -9.12 17.79
C LYS A 338 -19.22 -9.41 16.77
N ASN A 339 -18.87 -9.73 15.53
CA ASN A 339 -19.84 -10.06 14.47
C ASN A 339 -20.61 -11.33 14.82
N ALA A 340 -19.93 -12.39 15.28
CA ALA A 340 -20.58 -13.62 15.74
C ALA A 340 -21.53 -13.36 16.92
N ALA A 341 -21.15 -12.51 17.88
CA ALA A 341 -22.01 -12.13 18.99
C ALA A 341 -23.25 -11.33 18.53
N GLN A 342 -23.11 -10.47 17.51
CA GLN A 342 -24.24 -9.76 16.90
C GLN A 342 -25.18 -10.73 16.17
N GLU A 343 -24.63 -11.66 15.39
CA GLU A 343 -25.42 -12.70 14.71
C GLU A 343 -26.19 -13.58 15.69
N GLU A 344 -25.57 -14.02 16.78
CA GLU A 344 -26.24 -14.77 17.85
C GLU A 344 -27.35 -13.94 18.53
N ALA A 345 -27.12 -12.65 18.78
CA ALA A 345 -28.13 -11.77 19.36
C ALA A 345 -29.36 -11.62 18.43
N VAL A 346 -29.13 -11.45 17.13
CA VAL A 346 -30.20 -11.40 16.11
C VAL A 346 -30.95 -12.72 16.05
N TYR A 347 -30.23 -13.85 16.11
CA TYR A 347 -30.86 -15.18 16.12
C TYR A 347 -31.74 -15.39 17.35
N ARG A 348 -31.27 -15.03 18.55
CA ARG A 348 -32.07 -15.11 19.79
C ARG A 348 -33.31 -14.22 19.74
N GLN A 349 -33.20 -13.00 19.20
CA GLN A 349 -34.36 -12.11 19.02
C GLN A 349 -35.41 -12.69 18.07
N ARG A 350 -34.98 -13.37 17.00
CA ARG A 350 -35.91 -14.07 16.10
C ARG A 350 -36.64 -15.19 16.82
N GLN A 351 -35.92 -16.01 17.59
CA GLN A 351 -36.54 -17.09 18.37
C GLN A 351 -37.55 -16.57 19.40
N THR A 352 -37.28 -15.44 20.07
CA THR A 352 -38.24 -14.85 21.02
C THR A 352 -39.48 -14.33 20.31
N ILE A 353 -39.33 -13.67 19.15
CA ILE A 353 -40.48 -13.19 18.35
C ILE A 353 -41.31 -14.36 17.83
N GLU A 354 -40.69 -15.42 17.33
CA GLU A 354 -41.38 -16.63 16.88
C GLU A 354 -42.14 -17.31 18.02
N ALA A 355 -41.54 -17.38 19.22
CA ALA A 355 -42.19 -17.92 20.40
C ALA A 355 -43.39 -17.06 20.86
N GLU A 356 -43.27 -15.73 20.84
CA GLU A 356 -44.36 -14.80 21.16
C GLU A 356 -45.51 -14.89 20.15
N LEU A 357 -45.20 -15.01 18.86
CA LEU A 357 -46.20 -15.20 17.81
C LEU A 357 -46.92 -16.55 17.97
N ALA A 358 -46.20 -17.62 18.28
CA ALA A 358 -46.77 -18.93 18.55
C ALA A 358 -47.67 -18.91 19.81
N ALA A 359 -47.26 -18.20 20.86
CA ALA A 359 -48.07 -18.04 22.08
C ALA A 359 -49.36 -17.27 21.80
N LYS A 360 -49.30 -16.16 21.06
CA LYS A 360 -50.49 -15.38 20.66
C LYS A 360 -51.46 -16.20 19.81
N ALA A 361 -50.96 -16.98 18.86
CA ALA A 361 -51.80 -17.86 18.05
C ALA A 361 -52.54 -18.92 18.90
N LEU A 362 -51.90 -19.39 19.98
CA LEU A 362 -52.50 -20.33 20.92
C LEU A 362 -53.59 -19.68 21.79
N GLU A 363 -53.35 -18.45 22.25
CA GLU A 363 -54.35 -17.66 23.00
C GLU A 363 -55.57 -17.31 22.14
N GLU A 364 -55.38 -16.92 20.88
CA GLU A 364 -56.47 -16.64 19.94
C GLU A 364 -57.28 -17.91 19.61
N GLY A 365 -56.62 -19.08 19.51
CA GLY A 365 -57.30 -20.37 19.35
C GLY A 365 -58.19 -20.73 20.55
N GLN A 366 -57.73 -20.51 21.77
CA GLN A 366 -58.49 -20.78 23.00
C GLN A 366 -59.66 -19.79 23.22
N ALA A 367 -59.52 -18.54 22.77
CA ALA A 367 -60.60 -17.55 22.79
C ALA A 367 -61.71 -17.90 21.77
N GLY A 368 -61.37 -18.49 20.62
CA GLY A 368 -62.34 -18.98 19.64
C GLY A 368 -63.20 -20.14 20.17
N ASP A 369 -62.60 -21.09 20.89
CA ASP A 369 -63.32 -22.25 21.43
C ASP A 369 -64.27 -21.89 22.59
N THR A 370 -63.91 -20.91 23.43
CA THR A 370 -64.80 -20.44 24.51
C THR A 370 -65.98 -19.61 24.02
N SER A 371 -65.81 -18.87 22.91
CA SER A 371 -66.90 -18.20 22.19
C SER A 371 -67.91 -19.20 21.60
N THR A 372 -67.41 -20.31 21.05
CA THR A 372 -68.24 -21.33 20.41
C THR A 372 -69.05 -22.14 21.43
N MET A 373 -68.52 -22.36 22.64
CA MET A 373 -69.28 -23.00 23.73
C MET A 373 -70.37 -22.09 24.34
N MET A 374 -70.20 -20.76 24.38
CA MET A 374 -71.26 -19.86 24.88
C MET A 374 -72.39 -19.60 23.85
N GLY A 375 -72.14 -19.79 22.55
CA GLY A 375 -73.19 -19.74 21.52
C GLY A 375 -74.15 -20.94 21.51
N SER A 376 -73.72 -22.08 22.06
CA SER A 376 -74.50 -23.33 22.11
C SER A 376 -75.53 -23.38 23.26
N ALA A 377 -75.49 -22.47 24.23
CA ALA A 377 -76.38 -22.51 25.40
C ALA A 377 -77.63 -21.63 25.28
N ARG A 378 -77.87 -20.98 24.14
CA ARG A 378 -79.05 -20.10 23.90
C ARG A 378 -80.16 -20.70 23.03
N ASN A 379 -80.01 -21.95 22.58
CA ASN A 379 -81.05 -22.69 21.87
C ASN A 379 -81.26 -24.06 22.52
N ALA A 380 -81.89 -24.09 23.69
CA ALA A 380 -82.55 -25.26 24.25
C ALA A 380 -83.70 -24.81 25.15
#